data_AF-A0A535VLW6-F1
#
_entry.id   AF-A0A535VLW6-F1
#
_cell.length_a   1.000
_cell.length_b   1.000
_cell.length_c   1.000
_cell.angle_alpha   90.00
_cell.angle_beta   90.00
_cell.angle_gamma   90.00
#
_symmetry.space_group_name_H-M   'P 1'
#
loop_
_entity.id
_entity.type
_entity.pdbx_description
1 polymer ?
#
loop_
_entity_poly.entity_id
_entity_poly.type
_entity_poly.pdbx_seq_one_letter_code
_entity_poly.pdbx_strand_id
1 'polypeptide(L)'
;MANTSENTAPQVGTQIPDDRLQKGNDARSAVSDAQYEGPSEADITEFIDIAQQLEKELTSIVIGQERVVRELLLALLSGGHVLLEGVPGLGKTLLVRTLSEALSLKFARIQFTPDLMPADIVGTTIVSEQSDNNSKGSKRVFSFQAGPIFANIVLADEINRATPKTQSALLEGMQERTVSVGDTTRPLPKPFFVLATQNPLEMEGTYALPEAQLDRFLLKIMVRFPNPSDLLQIIDSTVGIQTNQAKQVASGEQLLKLIETAKAVPVATHLKEYAVRLLLATHPEREEAPEKVRSFVRYGASPRGLQAMIMTAKVRALLESRFNVSQEDIREVALPALRHRLILNFDGLAEGITPEEVIEGVIGEI
;
A
#
# COMPACT_ATOMS: atom_id res chain seq x y z
N MET A 1 -48.06 -71.31 22.55
CA MET A 1 -47.11 -71.82 21.54
C MET A 1 -46.02 -70.77 21.37
N ALA A 2 -44.76 -71.21 21.56
CA ALA A 2 -43.43 -70.58 21.32
C ALA A 2 -43.32 -69.05 21.48
N ASN A 3 -42.66 -68.46 22.48
CA ASN A 3 -41.36 -68.71 23.13
C ASN A 3 -40.12 -68.55 22.22
N THR A 4 -39.42 -67.42 22.40
CA THR A 4 -37.95 -67.27 22.51
C THR A 4 -37.68 -65.83 23.02
N SER A 5 -37.58 -65.57 24.34
CA SER A 5 -36.36 -65.60 25.19
C SER A 5 -35.26 -64.65 24.69
N GLU A 6 -35.12 -63.45 25.27
CA GLU A 6 -34.39 -63.09 26.51
C GLU A 6 -32.93 -62.68 26.25
N ASN A 7 -32.57 -61.45 26.68
CA ASN A 7 -31.30 -61.20 27.37
C ASN A 7 -31.35 -59.86 28.17
N THR A 8 -31.66 -59.99 29.47
CA THR A 8 -31.03 -59.39 30.66
C THR A 8 -30.45 -57.94 30.68
N ALA A 9 -31.18 -57.04 31.39
CA ALA A 9 -30.83 -56.14 32.55
C ALA A 9 -29.42 -55.48 32.73
N PRO A 10 -29.23 -54.43 33.60
CA PRO A 10 -30.12 -53.39 34.15
C PRO A 10 -29.54 -51.93 34.09
N GLN A 11 -30.32 -50.97 34.61
CA GLN A 11 -30.04 -49.55 34.76
C GLN A 11 -29.02 -49.19 35.87
N VAL A 12 -28.16 -48.20 35.59
CA VAL A 12 -27.49 -47.26 36.52
C VAL A 12 -27.40 -45.95 35.71
N GLY A 13 -27.86 -44.76 36.10
CA GLY A 13 -28.03 -44.19 37.43
C GLY A 13 -27.00 -43.07 37.66
N THR A 14 -27.05 -41.97 36.90
CA THR A 14 -26.30 -40.75 37.25
C THR A 14 -27.05 -39.49 36.81
N GLN A 15 -27.62 -38.78 37.79
CA GLN A 15 -28.09 -37.41 37.68
C GLN A 15 -26.87 -36.46 37.55
N ILE A 16 -26.94 -35.49 36.65
CA ILE A 16 -26.08 -34.29 36.68
C ILE A 16 -27.03 -33.08 36.69
N PRO A 17 -26.92 -32.13 37.63
CA PRO A 17 -27.86 -31.03 37.76
C PRO A 17 -27.66 -29.94 36.70
N ASP A 18 -28.79 -29.43 36.20
CA ASP A 18 -28.93 -28.21 35.41
C ASP A 18 -28.57 -26.97 36.26
N ASP A 19 -27.39 -26.39 36.04
CA ASP A 19 -27.02 -25.09 36.63
C ASP A 19 -26.15 -24.22 35.70
N ARG A 20 -26.40 -24.29 34.39
CA ARG A 20 -25.62 -23.55 33.36
C ARG A 20 -26.43 -22.60 32.48
N LEU A 21 -27.59 -22.13 32.92
CA LEU A 21 -28.43 -21.22 32.13
C LEU A 21 -28.71 -19.83 32.77
N GLN A 22 -27.94 -19.42 33.79
CA GLN A 22 -28.08 -18.06 34.38
C GLN A 22 -26.81 -17.19 34.40
N LYS A 23 -25.67 -17.63 33.85
CA LYS A 23 -24.42 -16.82 33.77
C LYS A 23 -24.13 -16.23 32.37
N GLY A 24 -25.18 -15.90 31.61
CA GLY A 24 -25.06 -15.41 30.23
C GLY A 24 -25.33 -13.92 30.01
N ASN A 25 -25.89 -13.20 31.00
CA ASN A 25 -26.38 -11.83 30.80
C ASN A 25 -25.53 -10.72 31.44
N ASP A 26 -24.56 -11.05 32.29
CA ASP A 26 -23.72 -10.05 32.98
C ASP A 26 -22.34 -9.82 32.32
N ALA A 27 -22.06 -10.48 31.19
CA ALA A 27 -20.79 -10.36 30.47
C ALA A 27 -20.84 -9.37 29.28
N ARG A 28 -21.98 -8.68 29.05
CA ARG A 28 -22.16 -7.70 27.96
C ARG A 28 -22.05 -6.23 28.39
N SER A 29 -21.76 -5.96 29.65
CA SER A 29 -21.66 -4.60 30.21
C SER A 29 -20.26 -4.22 30.72
N ALA A 30 -19.23 -5.01 30.41
CA ALA A 30 -17.86 -4.80 30.91
C ALA A 30 -16.80 -4.70 29.78
N VAL A 31 -17.18 -4.23 28.59
CA VAL A 31 -16.21 -3.61 27.69
C VAL A 31 -16.15 -2.14 28.08
N SER A 32 -15.42 -1.89 29.17
CA SER A 32 -15.09 -0.54 29.63
C SER A 32 -14.54 0.27 28.47
N ASP A 33 -15.05 1.49 28.32
CA ASP A 33 -14.48 2.58 27.53
C ASP A 33 -12.96 2.63 27.72
N ALA A 34 -12.20 1.95 26.85
CA ALA A 34 -10.82 2.31 26.63
C ALA A 34 -10.89 3.71 26.05
N GLN A 35 -10.60 4.72 26.88
CA GLN A 35 -10.48 6.10 26.45
C GLN A 35 -9.55 6.12 25.25
N TYR A 36 -10.13 6.23 24.05
CA TYR A 36 -9.37 6.39 22.83
C TYR A 36 -8.86 7.81 22.85
N GLU A 37 -7.71 8.02 23.48
CA GLU A 37 -6.98 9.28 23.39
C GLU A 37 -6.47 9.37 21.95
N GLY A 38 -7.12 10.23 21.16
CA GLY A 38 -6.61 10.61 19.85
C GLY A 38 -5.21 11.20 19.94
N PRO A 39 -4.55 11.45 18.81
CA PRO A 39 -3.20 12.01 18.81
C PRO A 39 -3.18 13.34 19.56
N SER A 40 -2.12 13.58 20.33
CA SER A 40 -1.97 14.84 21.05
C SER A 40 -1.86 16.00 20.06
N GLU A 41 -2.25 17.21 20.47
CA GLU A 41 -2.12 18.40 19.63
C GLU A 41 -0.67 18.60 19.18
N ALA A 42 0.30 18.32 20.07
CA ALA A 42 1.72 18.38 19.75
C ALA A 42 2.15 17.38 18.66
N ASP A 43 1.63 16.15 18.69
CA ASP A 43 1.93 15.14 17.66
C ASP A 43 1.33 15.53 16.30
N ILE A 44 0.16 16.17 16.30
CA ILE A 44 -0.47 16.68 15.08
C ILE A 44 0.32 17.87 14.52
N THR A 45 0.75 18.82 15.35
CA THR A 45 1.58 19.94 14.89
C THR A 45 2.92 19.45 14.34
N GLU A 46 3.60 18.53 15.03
CA GLU A 46 4.85 17.92 14.52
C GLU A 46 4.61 17.22 13.17
N PHE A 47 3.48 16.52 13.02
CA PHE A 47 3.11 15.92 11.74
C PHE A 47 2.97 16.95 10.64
N ILE A 48 2.21 18.02 10.87
CA ILE A 48 1.94 19.06 9.89
C ILE A 48 3.26 19.69 9.43
N ASP A 49 4.11 20.08 10.39
CA ASP A 49 5.38 20.74 10.12
C ASP A 49 6.31 19.87 9.26
N ILE A 50 6.51 18.61 9.66
CA ILE A 50 7.39 17.70 8.91
C ILE A 50 6.81 17.38 7.54
N ALA A 51 5.50 17.13 7.45
CA ALA A 51 4.87 16.75 6.19
C ALA A 51 4.88 17.89 5.16
N GLN A 52 4.67 19.13 5.59
CA GLN A 52 4.78 20.32 4.73
C GLN A 52 6.23 20.61 4.33
N GLN A 53 7.20 20.40 5.23
CA GLN A 53 8.61 20.53 4.89
C GLN A 53 9.03 19.48 3.85
N LEU A 54 8.58 18.22 3.99
CA LEU A 54 8.82 17.17 3.01
C LEU A 54 8.22 17.51 1.64
N GLU A 55 6.97 17.98 1.62
CA GLU A 55 6.32 18.41 0.38
C GLU A 55 7.09 19.53 -0.32
N LYS A 56 7.46 20.57 0.43
CA LYS A 56 8.23 21.69 -0.09
C LYS A 56 9.59 21.25 -0.63
N GLU A 57 10.29 20.38 0.09
CA GLU A 57 11.61 19.87 -0.33
C GLU A 57 11.48 19.07 -1.64
N LEU A 58 10.50 18.17 -1.73
CA LEU A 58 10.26 17.35 -2.92
C LEU A 58 9.86 18.21 -4.13
N THR A 59 8.91 19.13 -3.97
CA THR A 59 8.44 20.01 -5.07
C THR A 59 9.53 20.99 -5.52
N SER A 60 10.49 21.34 -4.65
CA SER A 60 11.62 22.19 -5.04
C SER A 60 12.62 21.51 -6.00
N ILE A 61 12.64 20.17 -6.00
CA ILE A 61 13.56 19.35 -6.79
C ILE A 61 12.84 18.70 -7.98
N VAL A 62 11.59 18.26 -7.79
CA VAL A 62 10.79 17.60 -8.82
C VAL A 62 9.81 18.58 -9.43
N ILE A 63 10.14 19.06 -10.63
CA ILE A 63 9.42 20.10 -11.36
C ILE A 63 8.16 19.53 -12.03
N GLY A 64 7.04 20.27 -11.94
CA GLY A 64 5.79 19.99 -12.67
C GLY A 64 5.03 18.76 -12.20
N GLN A 65 5.30 18.28 -10.97
CA GLN A 65 4.76 17.04 -10.43
C GLN A 65 4.18 17.21 -9.02
N GLU A 66 3.65 18.39 -8.70
CA GLU A 66 3.09 18.73 -7.39
C GLU A 66 2.02 17.71 -6.96
N ARG A 67 1.13 17.33 -7.87
CA ARG A 67 0.10 16.32 -7.60
C ARG A 67 0.70 14.94 -7.30
N VAL A 68 1.73 14.53 -8.02
CA VAL A 68 2.40 13.23 -7.82
C VAL A 68 3.11 13.21 -6.48
N VAL A 69 3.79 14.32 -6.11
CA VAL A 69 4.42 14.50 -4.79
C VAL A 69 3.36 14.42 -3.69
N ARG A 70 2.23 15.12 -3.85
CA ARG A 70 1.12 15.09 -2.89
C ARG A 70 0.60 13.67 -2.69
N GLU A 71 0.20 12.99 -3.76
CA GLU A 71 -0.33 11.62 -3.70
C GLU A 71 0.71 10.61 -3.15
N LEU A 72 2.00 10.82 -3.44
CA LEU A 72 3.08 10.01 -2.87
C LEU A 72 3.19 10.19 -1.34
N LEU A 73 3.13 11.43 -0.86
CA LEU A 73 3.13 11.73 0.58
C LEU A 73 1.89 11.17 1.28
N LEU A 74 0.72 11.27 0.64
CA LEU A 74 -0.51 10.64 1.15
C LEU A 74 -0.30 9.15 1.40
N ALA A 75 0.30 8.43 0.45
CA ALA A 75 0.55 7.01 0.60
C ALA A 75 1.63 6.69 1.64
N LEU A 76 2.75 7.41 1.61
CA LEU A 76 3.87 7.21 2.52
C LEU A 76 3.48 7.41 3.98
N LEU A 77 2.84 8.55 4.29
CA LEU A 77 2.40 8.89 5.64
C LEU A 77 1.20 8.06 6.10
N SER A 78 0.51 7.37 5.17
CA SER A 78 -0.46 6.31 5.48
C SER A 78 0.18 4.94 5.72
N GLY A 79 1.49 4.79 5.50
CA GLY A 79 2.20 3.52 5.60
C GLY A 79 1.95 2.54 4.44
N GLY A 80 1.39 3.02 3.33
CA GLY A 80 1.04 2.21 2.17
C GLY A 80 2.08 2.27 1.04
N HIS A 81 1.97 1.34 0.10
CA HIS A 81 2.81 1.26 -1.10
C HIS A 81 2.15 1.94 -2.29
N VAL A 82 2.96 2.39 -3.26
CA VAL A 82 2.48 3.14 -4.43
C VAL A 82 2.77 2.37 -5.71
N LEU A 83 1.78 2.34 -6.60
CA LEU A 83 1.97 2.00 -8.01
C LEU A 83 1.97 3.29 -8.82
N LEU A 84 3.05 3.55 -9.56
CA LEU A 84 3.24 4.79 -10.30
C LEU A 84 3.31 4.48 -11.79
N GLU A 85 2.27 4.88 -12.52
CA GLU A 85 2.17 4.66 -13.95
C GLU A 85 2.50 5.95 -14.71
N GLY A 86 3.28 5.84 -15.78
CA GLY A 86 3.64 6.97 -16.63
C GLY A 86 4.81 6.63 -17.55
N VAL A 87 5.08 7.50 -18.52
CA VAL A 87 6.16 7.24 -19.49
C VAL A 87 7.56 7.33 -18.86
N PRO A 88 8.59 6.73 -19.50
CA PRO A 88 9.97 6.83 -19.04
C PRO A 88 10.46 8.28 -19.05
N GLY A 89 11.46 8.58 -18.22
CA GLY A 89 12.15 9.88 -18.22
C GLY A 89 11.44 11.00 -17.46
N LEU A 90 10.29 10.75 -16.82
CA LEU A 90 9.56 11.75 -16.04
C LEU A 90 10.08 11.90 -14.59
N GLY A 91 11.40 11.82 -14.36
CA GLY A 91 11.96 12.09 -13.03
C GLY A 91 11.52 11.15 -11.89
N LYS A 92 10.90 9.99 -12.18
CA LYS A 92 10.43 9.03 -11.16
C LYS A 92 11.56 8.57 -10.22
N THR A 93 12.72 8.26 -10.78
CA THR A 93 13.91 7.87 -10.02
C THR A 93 14.46 9.02 -9.19
N LEU A 94 14.39 10.26 -9.70
CA LEU A 94 14.78 11.45 -8.95
C LEU A 94 13.85 11.63 -7.75
N LEU A 95 12.53 11.59 -7.96
CA LEU A 95 11.52 11.71 -6.90
C LEU A 95 11.76 10.75 -5.73
N VAL A 96 11.98 9.46 -6.01
CA VAL A 96 12.18 8.45 -4.95
C VAL A 96 13.54 8.61 -4.27
N ARG A 97 14.58 8.99 -5.02
CA ARG A 97 15.90 9.27 -4.44
C ARG A 97 15.83 10.48 -3.51
N THR A 98 15.24 11.59 -3.96
CA THR A 98 15.04 12.80 -3.16
C THR A 98 14.25 12.49 -1.89
N LEU A 99 13.19 11.67 -1.98
CA LEU A 99 12.43 11.23 -0.81
C LEU A 99 13.30 10.43 0.18
N SER A 100 14.15 9.53 -0.31
CA SER A 100 15.04 8.74 0.55
C SER A 100 16.10 9.59 1.25
N GLU A 101 16.64 10.60 0.56
CA GLU A 101 17.61 11.55 1.11
C GLU A 101 16.94 12.45 2.17
N ALA A 102 15.76 12.99 1.87
CA ALA A 102 14.99 13.83 2.79
C ALA A 102 14.59 13.10 4.09
N LEU A 103 14.45 11.77 4.04
CA LEU A 103 14.13 10.93 5.21
C LEU A 103 15.34 10.22 5.82
N SER A 104 16.53 10.38 5.23
CA SER A 104 17.75 9.62 5.59
C SER A 104 17.51 8.12 5.68
N LEU A 105 16.83 7.58 4.68
CA LEU A 105 16.44 6.17 4.59
C LEU A 105 17.29 5.43 3.57
N LYS A 106 17.55 4.14 3.83
CA LYS A 106 18.26 3.30 2.86
C LYS A 106 17.42 3.11 1.61
N PHE A 107 17.98 3.49 0.47
CA PHE A 107 17.35 3.35 -0.85
C PHE A 107 17.91 2.14 -1.61
N ALA A 108 17.02 1.43 -2.30
CA ALA A 108 17.41 0.45 -3.32
C ALA A 108 16.53 0.61 -4.56
N ARG A 109 17.16 0.43 -5.73
CA ARG A 109 16.48 0.34 -7.02
C ARG A 109 16.57 -1.09 -7.54
N ILE A 110 15.44 -1.62 -7.97
CA ILE A 110 15.32 -2.92 -8.62
C ILE A 110 14.76 -2.66 -10.00
N GLN A 111 15.54 -2.94 -11.04
CA GLN A 111 15.03 -2.94 -12.41
C GLN A 111 14.41 -4.30 -12.69
N PHE A 112 13.13 -4.34 -13.01
CA PHE A 112 12.48 -5.58 -13.39
C PHE A 112 12.81 -5.88 -14.86
N THR A 113 13.48 -7.00 -15.07
CA THR A 113 13.83 -7.52 -16.39
C THR A 113 13.27 -8.94 -16.54
N PRO A 114 13.09 -9.46 -17.77
CA PRO A 114 12.53 -10.80 -17.98
C PRO A 114 13.35 -11.93 -17.34
N ASP A 115 14.64 -11.71 -17.14
CA ASP A 115 15.62 -12.64 -16.55
C ASP A 115 15.76 -12.50 -15.02
N LEU A 116 15.18 -11.46 -14.41
CA LEU A 116 15.27 -11.22 -12.97
C LEU A 116 14.66 -12.38 -12.18
N MET A 117 15.44 -12.99 -11.28
CA MET A 117 14.98 -14.08 -10.44
C MET A 117 14.46 -13.57 -9.09
N PRO A 118 13.55 -14.30 -8.42
CA PRO A 118 13.13 -13.97 -7.06
C PRO A 118 14.30 -13.76 -6.10
N ALA A 119 15.34 -14.60 -6.20
CA ALA A 119 16.53 -14.53 -5.35
C ALA A 119 17.32 -13.22 -5.51
N ASP A 120 17.24 -12.56 -6.67
CA ASP A 120 17.88 -11.26 -6.90
C ASP A 120 17.15 -10.12 -6.16
N ILE A 121 15.90 -10.33 -5.75
CA ILE A 121 15.08 -9.39 -4.97
C ILE A 121 15.22 -9.69 -3.48
N VAL A 122 14.97 -10.95 -3.10
CA VAL A 122 14.93 -11.38 -1.70
C VAL A 122 16.30 -11.66 -1.10
N GLY A 123 17.31 -11.92 -1.94
CA GLY A 123 18.62 -12.36 -1.50
C GLY A 123 18.80 -13.88 -1.60
N THR A 124 20.05 -14.31 -1.41
CA THR A 124 20.45 -15.71 -1.55
C THR A 124 21.43 -16.12 -0.45
N THR A 125 21.56 -17.42 -0.23
CA THR A 125 22.56 -17.97 0.68
C THR A 125 23.80 -18.34 -0.12
N ILE A 126 24.92 -17.69 0.18
CA ILE A 126 26.23 -17.99 -0.42
C ILE A 126 27.00 -18.96 0.47
N VAL A 127 27.71 -19.89 -0.16
CA VAL A 127 28.63 -20.80 0.54
C VAL A 127 30.03 -20.25 0.40
N SER A 128 30.61 -19.76 1.49
CA SER A 128 32.02 -19.37 1.55
C SER A 128 32.84 -20.52 2.13
N GLU A 129 33.93 -20.87 1.47
CA GLU A 129 34.94 -21.77 2.03
C GLU A 129 35.94 -20.94 2.83
N GLN A 130 35.87 -21.05 4.16
CA GLN A 130 36.84 -20.38 5.03
C GLN A 130 38.00 -21.34 5.25
N SER A 131 39.19 -20.99 4.75
CA SER A 131 40.43 -21.71 5.02
C SER A 131 40.93 -21.32 6.42
N ASP A 132 40.91 -22.27 7.34
CA ASP A 132 41.48 -22.06 8.66
C ASP A 132 43.00 -22.33 8.57
N ASN A 133 43.83 -21.32 8.88
CA ASN A 133 45.30 -21.42 8.76
C ASN A 133 45.91 -22.52 9.64
N ASN A 134 45.12 -23.11 10.56
CA ASN A 134 45.55 -24.15 11.50
C ASN A 134 44.84 -25.50 11.32
N SER A 135 44.03 -25.72 10.28
CA SER A 135 43.34 -27.02 10.06
C SER A 135 43.25 -27.39 8.58
N LYS A 136 43.65 -28.64 8.24
CA LYS A 136 43.62 -29.21 6.87
C LYS A 136 42.19 -29.50 6.36
N GLY A 137 41.23 -28.62 6.61
CA GLY A 137 39.86 -28.76 6.12
C GLY A 137 39.24 -27.40 5.85
N SER A 138 38.68 -27.21 4.65
CA SER A 138 37.86 -26.03 4.34
C SER A 138 36.52 -26.16 5.07
N LYS A 139 36.20 -25.22 5.95
CA LYS A 139 34.87 -25.15 6.58
C LYS A 139 33.94 -24.40 5.63
N ARG A 140 32.89 -25.07 5.16
CA ARG A 140 31.81 -24.43 4.39
C ARG A 140 30.94 -23.63 5.36
N VAL A 141 30.93 -22.31 5.20
CA VAL A 141 30.08 -21.38 5.96
C VAL A 141 28.99 -20.88 5.03
N PHE A 142 27.73 -21.13 5.39
CA PHE A 142 26.57 -20.57 4.69
C PHE A 142 26.31 -19.18 5.26
N SER A 143 26.43 -18.14 4.43
CA SER A 143 26.13 -16.76 4.81
C SER A 143 25.01 -16.19 3.93
N PHE A 144 24.11 -15.43 4.54
CA PHE A 144 23.00 -14.83 3.81
C PHE A 144 23.43 -13.50 3.21
N GLN A 145 23.25 -13.35 1.91
CA GLN A 145 23.42 -12.09 1.20
C GLN A 145 22.04 -11.47 0.99
N ALA A 146 21.76 -10.41 1.74
CA ALA A 146 20.49 -9.68 1.65
C ALA A 146 20.29 -9.06 0.27
N GLY A 147 19.11 -9.30 -0.30
CA GLY A 147 18.70 -8.66 -1.54
C GLY A 147 18.32 -7.18 -1.36
N PRO A 148 18.08 -6.46 -2.46
CA PRO A 148 17.69 -5.05 -2.46
C PRO A 148 16.37 -4.77 -1.72
N ILE A 149 15.51 -5.76 -1.51
CA ILE A 149 14.29 -5.60 -0.71
C ILE A 149 14.56 -5.22 0.76
N PHE A 150 15.77 -5.46 1.28
CA PHE A 150 16.20 -5.04 2.64
C PHE A 150 16.64 -3.57 2.71
N ALA A 151 16.01 -2.71 1.91
CA ALA A 151 16.10 -1.25 1.98
C ALA A 151 14.80 -0.68 2.57
N ASN A 152 14.86 0.54 3.12
CA ASN A 152 13.67 1.20 3.65
C ASN A 152 12.76 1.70 2.53
N ILE A 153 13.35 2.21 1.45
CA ILE A 153 12.64 2.65 0.25
C ILE A 153 13.13 1.82 -0.94
N VAL A 154 12.21 1.10 -1.57
CA VAL A 154 12.48 0.29 -2.76
C VAL A 154 11.74 0.88 -3.96
N LEU A 155 12.51 1.28 -4.97
CA LEU A 155 11.98 1.59 -6.30
C LEU A 155 12.01 0.31 -7.14
N ALA A 156 10.83 -0.22 -7.48
CA ALA A 156 10.66 -1.36 -8.37
C ALA A 156 10.26 -0.88 -9.76
N ASP A 157 11.26 -0.68 -10.62
CA ASP A 157 11.07 -0.09 -11.93
C ASP A 157 10.58 -1.13 -12.94
N GLU A 158 9.54 -0.81 -13.71
CA GLU A 158 8.96 -1.65 -14.77
C GLU A 158 8.50 -3.03 -14.26
N ILE A 159 7.76 -3.06 -13.15
CA ILE A 159 7.34 -4.31 -12.47
C ILE A 159 6.64 -5.30 -13.41
N ASN A 160 6.00 -4.81 -14.47
CA ASN A 160 5.34 -5.59 -15.50
C ASN A 160 6.30 -6.32 -16.46
N ARG A 161 7.63 -6.13 -16.40
CA ARG A 161 8.58 -6.84 -17.27
C ARG A 161 9.11 -8.16 -16.71
N ALA A 162 9.01 -8.40 -15.40
CA ALA A 162 9.44 -9.66 -14.82
C ALA A 162 8.33 -10.70 -14.80
N THR A 163 8.72 -11.96 -14.67
CA THR A 163 7.77 -13.09 -14.57
C THR A 163 6.85 -12.96 -13.34
N PRO A 164 5.64 -13.55 -13.36
CA PRO A 164 4.72 -13.52 -12.23
C PRO A 164 5.33 -14.04 -10.91
N LYS A 165 6.26 -14.99 -10.99
CA LYS A 165 6.97 -15.52 -9.80
C LYS A 165 7.89 -14.46 -9.18
N THR A 166 8.59 -13.69 -9.99
CA THR A 166 9.46 -12.60 -9.55
C THR A 166 8.65 -11.43 -8.99
N GLN A 167 7.55 -11.06 -9.65
CA GLN A 167 6.59 -10.07 -9.14
C GLN A 167 6.06 -10.47 -7.76
N SER A 168 5.67 -11.74 -7.60
CA SER A 168 5.14 -12.27 -6.35
C SER A 168 6.13 -12.14 -5.18
N ALA A 169 7.43 -12.32 -5.42
CA ALA A 169 8.45 -12.21 -4.37
C ALA A 169 8.52 -10.80 -3.74
N LEU A 170 8.39 -9.74 -4.55
CA LEU A 170 8.31 -8.37 -4.04
C LEU A 170 6.98 -8.12 -3.30
N LEU A 171 5.87 -8.55 -3.90
CA LEU A 171 4.51 -8.32 -3.37
C LEU A 171 4.25 -9.07 -2.06
N GLU A 172 4.84 -10.25 -1.89
CA GLU A 172 4.83 -11.01 -0.64
C GLU A 172 5.57 -10.22 0.46
N GLY A 173 6.76 -9.71 0.17
CA GLY A 173 7.50 -8.85 1.11
C GLY A 173 6.73 -7.58 1.49
N MET A 174 5.97 -6.98 0.56
CA MET A 174 5.09 -5.84 0.85
C MET A 174 3.98 -6.19 1.85
N GLN A 175 3.36 -7.37 1.69
CA GLN A 175 2.21 -7.77 2.50
C GLN A 175 2.64 -8.34 3.87
N GLU A 176 3.64 -9.23 3.88
CA GLU A 176 4.07 -9.96 5.07
C GLU A 176 5.11 -9.20 5.89
N ARG A 177 5.75 -8.17 5.31
CA ARG A 177 6.85 -7.40 5.92
C ARG A 177 8.02 -8.28 6.40
N THR A 178 8.09 -9.50 5.87
CA THR A 178 9.12 -10.51 6.14
C THR A 178 9.42 -11.24 4.84
N VAL A 179 10.59 -11.84 4.77
CA VAL A 179 11.07 -12.59 3.61
C VAL A 179 11.68 -13.89 4.09
N SER A 180 11.31 -15.01 3.45
CA SER A 180 11.82 -16.34 3.78
C SER A 180 12.80 -16.81 2.71
N VAL A 181 14.05 -17.10 3.11
CA VAL A 181 15.08 -17.64 2.23
C VAL A 181 15.66 -18.90 2.87
N GLY A 182 15.49 -20.04 2.19
CA GLY A 182 15.73 -21.35 2.80
C GLY A 182 14.80 -21.56 4.00
N ASP A 183 15.36 -21.98 5.13
CA ASP A 183 14.59 -22.27 6.36
C ASP A 183 14.51 -21.08 7.34
N THR A 184 14.99 -19.89 6.94
CA THR A 184 15.04 -18.72 7.82
C THR A 184 14.16 -17.58 7.29
N THR A 185 13.18 -17.18 8.09
CA THR A 185 12.38 -15.97 7.87
C THR A 185 13.07 -14.75 8.49
N ARG A 186 13.15 -13.66 7.73
CA ARG A 186 13.84 -12.43 8.12
C ARG A 186 12.89 -11.23 8.02
N PRO A 187 12.83 -10.36 9.04
CA PRO A 187 12.01 -9.15 8.95
C PRO A 187 12.63 -8.12 8.01
N LEU A 188 11.76 -7.40 7.29
CA LEU A 188 12.16 -6.22 6.51
C LEU A 188 12.40 -5.02 7.44
N PRO A 189 13.25 -4.06 7.04
CA PRO A 189 13.52 -2.87 7.83
C PRO A 189 12.25 -2.04 8.06
N LYS A 190 12.20 -1.26 9.14
CA LYS A 190 11.10 -0.32 9.40
C LYS A 190 11.63 1.11 9.39
N PRO A 191 10.95 2.07 8.74
CA PRO A 191 9.81 1.90 7.83
C PRO A 191 10.21 1.16 6.53
N PHE A 192 9.25 0.48 5.91
CA PHE A 192 9.40 -0.18 4.60
C PHE A 192 8.37 0.40 3.62
N PHE A 193 8.84 0.98 2.53
CA PHE A 193 8.03 1.61 1.51
C PHE A 193 8.49 1.12 0.13
N VAL A 194 7.51 0.89 -0.75
CA VAL A 194 7.75 0.39 -2.11
C VAL A 194 7.00 1.30 -3.06
N LEU A 195 7.73 1.82 -4.03
CA LEU A 195 7.18 2.49 -5.19
C LEU A 195 7.47 1.60 -6.41
N ALA A 196 6.43 0.99 -6.95
CA ALA A 196 6.53 0.21 -8.19
C ALA A 196 6.15 1.10 -9.37
N THR A 197 6.85 1.00 -10.49
CA THR A 197 6.50 1.72 -11.72
C THR A 197 5.97 0.77 -12.78
N GLN A 198 5.05 1.28 -13.60
CA GLN A 198 4.62 0.62 -14.83
C GLN A 198 4.74 1.59 -15.99
N ASN A 199 5.24 1.08 -17.13
CA ASN A 199 5.26 1.80 -18.40
C ASN A 199 4.09 1.30 -19.27
N PRO A 200 3.08 2.14 -19.54
CA PRO A 200 1.90 1.71 -20.30
C PRO A 200 2.18 1.49 -21.80
N LEU A 201 3.30 2.02 -22.32
CA LEU A 201 3.64 1.93 -23.75
C LEU A 201 4.33 0.62 -24.16
N GLU A 202 4.81 -0.15 -23.20
CA GLU A 202 5.53 -1.40 -23.48
C GLU A 202 4.57 -2.58 -23.64
N MET A 203 4.36 -2.99 -24.90
CA MET A 203 3.48 -4.11 -25.25
C MET A 203 4.22 -5.44 -25.42
N GLU A 204 5.54 -5.44 -25.56
CA GLU A 204 6.33 -6.65 -25.82
C GLU A 204 7.02 -7.15 -24.55
N GLY A 205 6.84 -8.44 -24.25
CA GLY A 205 7.50 -9.08 -23.10
C GLY A 205 7.00 -8.63 -21.73
N THR A 206 5.76 -8.12 -21.65
CA THR A 206 5.16 -7.68 -20.39
C THR A 206 4.15 -8.69 -19.83
N TYR A 207 4.15 -8.82 -18.50
CA TYR A 207 3.23 -9.59 -17.70
C TYR A 207 2.40 -8.63 -16.86
N ALA A 208 1.13 -8.47 -17.21
CA ALA A 208 0.20 -7.67 -16.44
C ALA A 208 0.11 -8.20 -15.00
N LEU A 209 0.10 -7.27 -14.03
CA LEU A 209 -0.18 -7.62 -12.65
C LEU A 209 -1.66 -8.05 -12.55
N PRO A 210 -1.95 -9.25 -12.02
CA PRO A 210 -3.31 -9.63 -11.66
C PRO A 210 -3.95 -8.58 -10.73
N GLU A 211 -5.27 -8.46 -10.79
CA GLU A 211 -6.03 -7.46 -10.03
C GLU A 211 -5.84 -7.65 -8.53
N ALA A 212 -5.75 -8.90 -8.07
CA ALA A 212 -5.42 -9.23 -6.67
C ALA A 212 -4.02 -8.71 -6.24
N GLN A 213 -3.09 -8.55 -7.17
CA GLN A 213 -1.77 -7.98 -6.91
C GLN A 213 -1.81 -6.45 -6.91
N LEU A 214 -2.52 -5.86 -7.88
CA LEU A 214 -2.76 -4.41 -7.92
C LEU A 214 -3.42 -3.91 -6.62
N ASP A 215 -4.39 -4.67 -6.09
CA ASP A 215 -5.12 -4.31 -4.87
C ASP A 215 -4.24 -4.18 -3.62
N ARG A 216 -2.99 -4.69 -3.66
CA ARG A 216 -1.99 -4.54 -2.59
C ARG A 216 -1.38 -3.14 -2.52
N PHE A 217 -1.43 -2.37 -3.59
CA PHE A 217 -0.97 -0.98 -3.59
C PHE A 217 -2.04 -0.07 -3.00
N LEU A 218 -1.64 0.83 -2.10
CA LEU A 218 -2.56 1.76 -1.45
C LEU A 218 -3.16 2.71 -2.50
N LEU A 219 -2.29 3.32 -3.30
CA LEU A 219 -2.66 4.25 -4.37
C LEU A 219 -2.02 3.84 -5.71
N LYS A 220 -2.75 4.08 -6.80
CA LYS A 220 -2.20 4.14 -8.15
C LYS A 220 -2.13 5.61 -8.59
N ILE A 221 -0.92 6.10 -8.80
CA ILE A 221 -0.60 7.49 -9.16
C ILE A 221 -0.26 7.55 -10.64
N MET A 222 -0.91 8.47 -11.36
CA MET A 222 -0.67 8.69 -12.78
C MET A 222 0.24 9.91 -12.97
N VAL A 223 1.39 9.70 -13.61
CA VAL A 223 2.30 10.79 -13.97
C VAL A 223 1.98 11.26 -15.38
N ARG A 224 1.45 12.48 -15.46
CA ARG A 224 1.15 13.15 -16.73
C ARG A 224 2.41 13.71 -17.36
N PHE A 225 2.38 13.90 -18.66
CA PHE A 225 3.48 14.58 -19.36
C PHE A 225 3.56 16.05 -18.89
N PRO A 226 4.75 16.56 -18.53
CA PRO A 226 4.90 17.92 -18.06
C PRO A 226 4.44 18.95 -19.10
N ASN A 227 3.97 20.10 -18.63
CA ASN A 227 3.60 21.19 -19.52
C ASN A 227 4.85 21.88 -20.10
N PRO A 228 4.73 22.72 -21.15
CA PRO A 228 5.88 23.39 -21.75
C PRO A 228 6.72 24.24 -20.78
N SER A 229 6.10 24.90 -19.80
CA SER A 229 6.84 25.67 -18.78
C SER A 229 7.67 24.77 -17.86
N ASP A 230 7.11 23.62 -17.46
CA ASP A 230 7.83 22.64 -16.64
C ASP A 230 9.00 22.05 -17.43
N LEU A 231 8.82 21.75 -18.71
CA LEU A 231 9.90 21.23 -19.57
C LEU A 231 11.07 22.21 -19.70
N LEU A 232 10.78 23.51 -19.82
CA LEU A 232 11.81 24.55 -19.83
C LEU A 232 12.58 24.57 -18.51
N GLN A 233 11.88 24.53 -17.38
CA GLN A 233 12.51 24.46 -16.07
C GLN A 233 13.33 23.16 -15.89
N ILE A 234 12.86 22.02 -16.39
CA ILE A 234 13.60 20.74 -16.37
C ILE A 234 14.89 20.86 -17.17
N ILE A 235 14.88 21.53 -18.32
CA ILE A 235 16.09 21.79 -19.12
C ILE A 235 17.08 22.62 -18.28
N ASP A 236 16.62 23.73 -17.69
CA ASP A 236 17.47 24.61 -16.89
C ASP A 236 18.07 23.89 -15.67
N SER A 237 17.30 23.00 -15.01
CA SER A 237 17.75 22.25 -13.84
C SER A 237 18.64 21.07 -14.16
N THR A 238 18.43 20.38 -15.28
CA THR A 238 19.11 19.11 -15.62
C THR A 238 20.36 19.32 -16.48
N VAL A 239 20.37 20.36 -17.32
CA VAL A 239 21.52 20.74 -18.15
C VAL A 239 22.44 21.76 -17.43
N GLY A 240 21.94 22.41 -16.38
CA GLY A 240 22.72 23.29 -15.51
C GLY A 240 23.71 22.56 -14.59
N ILE A 241 24.61 23.33 -13.96
CA ILE A 241 25.66 22.83 -13.05
C ILE A 241 25.11 22.54 -11.64
N GLN A 242 23.86 22.92 -11.33
CA GLN A 242 23.30 22.80 -9.98
C GLN A 242 22.64 21.43 -9.76
N THR A 243 23.33 20.55 -9.03
CA THR A 243 22.72 19.37 -8.42
C THR A 243 22.11 19.78 -7.09
N ASN A 244 20.78 19.98 -7.05
CA ASN A 244 20.08 20.15 -5.78
C ASN A 244 20.05 18.79 -5.06
N GLN A 245 20.86 18.66 -4.01
CA GLN A 245 20.76 17.55 -3.07
C GLN A 245 19.63 17.83 -2.09
N ALA A 246 18.81 16.81 -1.82
CA ALA A 246 17.74 16.95 -0.86
C ALA A 246 18.33 17.17 0.54
N LYS A 247 17.76 18.12 1.28
CA LYS A 247 18.07 18.31 2.70
C LYS A 247 17.30 17.28 3.51
N GLN A 248 17.95 16.75 4.55
CA GLN A 248 17.28 15.90 5.52
C GLN A 248 16.21 16.71 6.27
N VAL A 249 14.97 16.22 6.21
CA VAL A 249 13.80 16.80 6.89
C VAL A 249 13.42 15.98 8.12
N ALA A 250 13.46 14.64 8.02
CA ALA A 250 13.12 13.75 9.13
C ALA A 250 13.94 12.45 9.10
N SER A 251 13.87 11.68 10.18
CA SER A 251 14.43 10.34 10.28
C SER A 251 13.38 9.25 10.03
N GLY A 252 13.82 8.01 9.85
CA GLY A 252 12.91 6.86 9.77
C GLY A 252 12.07 6.62 11.03
N GLU A 253 12.61 6.93 12.22
CA GLU A 253 11.87 6.84 13.48
C GLU A 253 10.77 7.89 13.57
N GLN A 254 11.06 9.13 13.15
CA GLN A 254 10.06 10.19 13.04
C GLN A 254 8.98 9.80 12.04
N LEU A 255 9.34 9.25 10.86
CA LEU A 255 8.35 8.79 9.88
C LEU A 255 7.40 7.73 10.47
N LEU A 256 7.90 6.79 11.27
CA LEU A 256 7.06 5.81 11.95
C LEU A 256 6.10 6.49 12.93
N LYS A 257 6.58 7.48 13.70
CA LYS A 257 5.72 8.27 14.59
C LYS A 257 4.61 8.98 13.80
N LEU A 258 4.95 9.61 12.67
CA LEU A 258 3.99 10.29 11.80
C LEU A 258 2.90 9.34 11.28
N ILE A 259 3.29 8.14 10.85
CA ILE A 259 2.35 7.12 10.38
C ILE A 259 1.38 6.71 11.49
N GLU A 260 1.86 6.55 12.73
CA GLU A 260 1.00 6.22 13.87
C GLU A 260 0.07 7.39 14.24
N THR A 261 0.56 8.63 14.22
CA THR A 261 -0.27 9.84 14.40
C THR A 261 -1.40 9.89 13.36
N ALA A 262 -1.09 9.68 12.08
CA ALA A 262 -2.10 9.66 11.02
C ALA A 262 -3.16 8.57 11.23
N LYS A 263 -2.76 7.37 11.69
CA LYS A 263 -3.71 6.29 12.01
C LYS A 263 -4.65 6.66 13.15
N ALA A 264 -4.15 7.38 14.16
CA ALA A 264 -4.90 7.76 15.35
C ALA A 264 -5.94 8.88 15.11
N VAL A 265 -5.84 9.65 14.01
CA VAL A 265 -6.80 10.72 13.70
C VAL A 265 -8.24 10.17 13.63
N PRO A 266 -9.20 10.74 14.39
CA PRO A 266 -10.58 10.27 14.38
C PRO A 266 -11.29 10.63 13.07
N VAL A 267 -12.23 9.78 12.67
CA VAL A 267 -13.11 10.02 11.52
C VAL A 267 -14.55 9.88 11.99
N ALA A 268 -15.34 10.92 11.76
CA ALA A 268 -16.75 10.95 12.13
C ALA A 268 -17.54 9.85 11.42
N THR A 269 -18.56 9.29 12.09
CA THR A 269 -19.36 8.17 11.58
C THR A 269 -19.98 8.48 10.22
N HIS A 270 -20.55 9.67 10.04
CA HIS A 270 -21.15 10.08 8.77
C HIS A 270 -20.17 10.13 7.59
N LEU A 271 -18.88 10.37 7.85
CA LEU A 271 -17.82 10.33 6.83
C LEU A 271 -17.41 8.91 6.47
N LYS A 272 -17.39 8.00 7.46
CA LYS A 272 -17.20 6.57 7.20
C LYS A 272 -18.34 6.02 6.35
N GLU A 273 -19.58 6.38 6.69
CA GLU A 273 -20.76 6.03 5.91
C GLU A 273 -20.71 6.61 4.50
N TYR A 274 -20.27 7.86 4.34
CA TYR A 274 -20.05 8.46 3.02
C TYR A 274 -19.04 7.66 2.18
N ALA A 275 -17.89 7.30 2.74
CA ALA A 275 -16.88 6.50 2.05
C ALA A 275 -17.40 5.09 1.69
N VAL A 276 -18.25 4.49 2.54
CA VAL A 276 -18.93 3.22 2.25
C VAL A 276 -19.90 3.38 1.09
N ARG A 277 -20.72 4.45 1.06
CA ARG A 277 -21.63 4.72 -0.06
C ARG A 277 -20.87 4.88 -1.38
N LEU A 278 -19.78 5.65 -1.38
CA LEU A 278 -18.91 5.80 -2.55
C LEU A 278 -18.37 4.44 -3.03
N LEU A 279 -17.88 3.59 -2.13
CA LEU A 279 -17.40 2.26 -2.48
C LEU A 279 -18.54 1.39 -3.06
N LEU A 280 -19.68 1.33 -2.39
CA LEU A 280 -20.81 0.50 -2.81
C LEU A 280 -21.37 0.95 -4.16
N ALA A 281 -21.33 2.25 -4.46
CA ALA A 281 -21.76 2.77 -5.75
C ALA A 281 -20.84 2.40 -6.92
N THR A 282 -19.64 1.91 -6.65
CA THR A 282 -18.78 1.32 -7.68
C THR A 282 -19.21 -0.10 -8.10
N HIS A 283 -20.20 -0.68 -7.42
CA HIS A 283 -20.64 -2.05 -7.67
C HIS A 283 -21.88 -2.10 -8.56
N PRO A 284 -21.81 -2.72 -9.76
CA PRO A 284 -22.87 -2.66 -10.77
C PRO A 284 -24.16 -3.39 -10.35
N GLU A 285 -24.11 -4.31 -9.39
CA GLU A 285 -25.29 -5.03 -8.89
C GLU A 285 -26.15 -4.22 -7.92
N ARG A 286 -25.71 -3.03 -7.51
CA ARG A 286 -26.42 -2.19 -6.55
C ARG A 286 -27.39 -1.25 -7.27
N GLU A 287 -28.58 -1.08 -6.69
CA GLU A 287 -29.60 -0.15 -7.19
C GLU A 287 -29.12 1.31 -7.14
N GLU A 288 -28.30 1.65 -6.15
CA GLU A 288 -27.72 2.97 -5.93
C GLU A 288 -26.55 3.28 -6.87
N ALA A 289 -26.10 2.31 -7.68
CA ALA A 289 -24.97 2.52 -8.58
C ALA A 289 -25.37 3.41 -9.78
N PRO A 290 -24.55 4.41 -10.14
CA PRO A 290 -24.73 5.21 -11.34
C PRO A 290 -24.93 4.38 -12.59
N GLU A 291 -25.64 4.92 -13.59
CA GLU A 291 -25.88 4.22 -14.86
C GLU A 291 -24.57 3.80 -15.54
N LYS A 292 -23.56 4.68 -15.54
CA LYS A 292 -22.23 4.36 -16.07
C LYS A 292 -21.60 3.14 -15.41
N VAL A 293 -21.75 2.99 -14.09
CA VAL A 293 -21.21 1.83 -13.37
C VAL A 293 -21.95 0.56 -13.79
N ARG A 294 -23.28 0.60 -13.80
CA ARG A 294 -24.12 -0.55 -14.18
C ARG A 294 -23.86 -1.01 -15.61
N SER A 295 -23.57 -0.08 -16.52
CA SER A 295 -23.33 -0.36 -17.94
C SER A 295 -21.90 -0.82 -18.24
N PHE A 296 -20.88 -0.30 -17.54
CA PHE A 296 -19.48 -0.48 -17.96
C PHE A 296 -18.58 -1.18 -16.93
N VAL A 297 -19.03 -1.38 -15.70
CA VAL A 297 -18.23 -2.04 -14.65
C VAL A 297 -18.64 -3.50 -14.54
N ARG A 298 -17.65 -4.39 -14.51
CA ARG A 298 -17.80 -5.82 -14.23
C ARG A 298 -17.70 -6.12 -12.74
N TYR A 299 -16.71 -5.52 -12.07
CA TYR A 299 -16.51 -5.65 -10.63
C TYR A 299 -16.11 -4.31 -10.01
N GLY A 300 -16.79 -3.96 -8.91
CA GLY A 300 -16.52 -2.76 -8.13
C GLY A 300 -15.24 -2.85 -7.30
N ALA A 301 -14.91 -1.75 -6.64
CA ALA A 301 -13.68 -1.63 -5.86
C ALA A 301 -13.71 -2.49 -4.59
N SER A 302 -12.55 -3.07 -4.23
CA SER A 302 -12.41 -3.92 -3.05
C SER A 302 -12.54 -3.14 -1.73
N PRO A 303 -12.76 -3.81 -0.58
CA PRO A 303 -12.69 -3.20 0.75
C PRO A 303 -11.35 -2.51 1.07
N ARG A 304 -10.25 -2.88 0.39
CA ARG A 304 -8.97 -2.16 0.54
C ARG A 304 -9.04 -0.75 -0.04
N GLY A 305 -9.89 -0.52 -1.04
CA GLY A 305 -10.19 0.82 -1.56
C GLY A 305 -10.78 1.74 -0.49
N LEU A 306 -11.70 1.22 0.33
CA LEU A 306 -12.26 1.96 1.47
C LEU A 306 -11.20 2.29 2.52
N GLN A 307 -10.35 1.32 2.87
CA GLN A 307 -9.24 1.54 3.80
C GLN A 307 -8.26 2.58 3.25
N ALA A 308 -7.96 2.52 1.95
CA ALA A 308 -7.11 3.49 1.27
C ALA A 308 -7.70 4.90 1.37
N MET A 309 -8.97 5.07 1.00
CA MET A 309 -9.65 6.38 1.08
C MET A 309 -9.63 6.95 2.49
N ILE A 310 -9.95 6.15 3.51
CA ILE A 310 -9.98 6.65 4.89
C ILE A 310 -8.59 7.04 5.38
N MET A 311 -7.57 6.20 5.14
CA MET A 311 -6.21 6.48 5.60
C MET A 311 -5.62 7.71 4.91
N THR A 312 -5.77 7.83 3.60
CA THR A 312 -5.23 8.97 2.86
C THR A 312 -6.04 10.25 3.11
N ALA A 313 -7.35 10.16 3.39
CA ALA A 313 -8.14 11.32 3.79
C ALA A 313 -7.71 11.89 5.15
N LYS A 314 -7.32 11.03 6.11
CA LYS A 314 -6.71 11.47 7.38
C LYS A 314 -5.42 12.24 7.14
N VAL A 315 -4.53 11.69 6.32
CA VAL A 315 -3.26 12.35 5.98
C VAL A 315 -3.50 13.66 5.22
N ARG A 316 -4.44 13.70 4.27
CA ARG A 316 -4.79 14.93 3.54
C ARG A 316 -5.27 16.00 4.52
N ALA A 317 -6.19 15.68 5.43
CA ALA A 317 -6.68 16.64 6.41
C ALA A 317 -5.53 17.26 7.22
N LEU A 318 -4.59 16.43 7.69
CA LEU A 318 -3.40 16.91 8.41
C LEU A 318 -2.53 17.79 7.51
N LEU A 319 -2.22 17.39 6.27
CA LEU A 319 -1.44 18.22 5.36
C LEU A 319 -2.11 19.58 5.05
N GLU A 320 -3.44 19.64 5.05
CA GLU A 320 -4.23 20.89 4.96
C GLU A 320 -4.31 21.65 6.30
N SER A 321 -3.49 21.28 7.30
CA SER A 321 -3.47 21.86 8.65
C SER A 321 -4.80 21.74 9.40
N ARG A 322 -5.57 20.67 9.12
CA ARG A 322 -6.85 20.37 9.79
C ARG A 322 -6.74 19.14 10.67
N PHE A 323 -7.41 19.20 11.82
CA PHE A 323 -7.43 18.14 12.84
C PHE A 323 -8.51 17.09 12.57
N ASN A 324 -9.43 17.38 11.66
CA ASN A 324 -10.57 16.55 11.33
C ASN A 324 -10.71 16.34 9.82
N VAL A 325 -11.07 15.12 9.46
CA VAL A 325 -11.39 14.76 8.08
C VAL A 325 -12.69 15.43 7.65
N SER A 326 -12.74 15.87 6.40
CA SER A 326 -13.90 16.43 5.74
C SER A 326 -14.37 15.51 4.60
N GLN A 327 -15.57 15.76 4.08
CA GLN A 327 -16.08 15.05 2.92
C GLN A 327 -15.21 15.30 1.67
N GLU A 328 -14.69 16.51 1.52
CA GLU A 328 -13.79 16.89 0.43
C GLU A 328 -12.51 16.05 0.43
N ASP A 329 -11.97 15.72 1.61
CA ASP A 329 -10.79 14.86 1.72
C ASP A 329 -11.01 13.49 1.10
N ILE A 330 -12.18 12.90 1.35
CA ILE A 330 -12.53 11.60 0.82
C ILE A 330 -12.72 11.66 -0.69
N ARG A 331 -13.34 12.73 -1.21
CA ARG A 331 -13.55 12.93 -2.65
C ARG A 331 -12.22 13.02 -3.41
N GLU A 332 -11.28 13.82 -2.91
CA GLU A 332 -9.99 14.03 -3.58
C GLU A 332 -9.12 12.76 -3.64
N VAL A 333 -9.14 11.96 -2.57
CA VAL A 333 -8.33 10.73 -2.53
C VAL A 333 -9.02 9.52 -3.18
N ALA A 334 -10.31 9.61 -3.51
CA ALA A 334 -11.06 8.49 -4.09
C ALA A 334 -10.49 8.05 -5.43
N LEU A 335 -10.12 8.98 -6.31
CA LEU A 335 -9.58 8.66 -7.63
C LEU A 335 -8.27 7.84 -7.58
N PRO A 336 -7.18 8.28 -6.91
CA PRO A 336 -5.96 7.47 -6.78
C PRO A 336 -6.16 6.20 -5.95
N ALA A 337 -7.16 6.14 -5.06
CA ALA A 337 -7.47 4.95 -4.27
C ALA A 337 -8.28 3.90 -5.04
N LEU A 338 -9.16 4.26 -5.96
CA LEU A 338 -10.13 3.32 -6.54
C LEU A 338 -9.77 2.87 -7.97
N ARG A 339 -9.00 3.65 -8.73
CA ARG A 339 -8.81 3.42 -10.18
C ARG A 339 -8.23 2.06 -10.58
N HIS A 340 -7.36 1.48 -9.76
CA HIS A 340 -6.76 0.16 -9.99
C HIS A 340 -7.54 -0.99 -9.36
N ARG A 341 -8.68 -0.69 -8.74
CA ARG A 341 -9.57 -1.64 -8.06
C ARG A 341 -10.87 -1.86 -8.82
N LEU A 342 -11.09 -1.12 -9.90
CA LEU A 342 -12.24 -1.26 -10.80
C LEU A 342 -11.89 -2.15 -11.98
N ILE A 343 -12.80 -3.08 -12.30
CA ILE A 343 -12.68 -3.93 -13.48
C ILE A 343 -13.81 -3.58 -14.43
N LEU A 344 -13.46 -3.06 -15.59
CA LEU A 344 -14.43 -2.76 -16.65
C LEU A 344 -14.89 -4.03 -17.37
N ASN A 345 -16.10 -4.01 -17.90
CA ASN A 345 -16.62 -5.06 -18.77
C ASN A 345 -16.15 -4.85 -20.23
N PHE A 346 -16.53 -5.78 -21.11
CA PHE A 346 -16.10 -5.72 -22.52
C PHE A 346 -16.63 -4.47 -23.23
N ASP A 347 -17.87 -4.06 -22.95
CA ASP A 347 -18.49 -2.90 -23.58
C ASP A 347 -17.78 -1.60 -23.17
N GLY A 348 -17.45 -1.45 -21.89
CA GLY A 348 -16.68 -0.30 -21.39
C GLY A 348 -15.29 -0.23 -22.01
N LEU A 349 -14.62 -1.36 -22.19
CA LEU A 349 -13.34 -1.41 -22.90
C LEU A 349 -13.47 -1.08 -24.38
N ALA A 350 -14.53 -1.54 -25.04
CA ALA A 350 -14.78 -1.27 -26.46
C ALA A 350 -15.13 0.20 -26.74
N GLU A 351 -15.84 0.85 -25.81
CA GLU A 351 -16.17 2.28 -25.88
C GLU A 351 -15.03 3.20 -25.42
N GLY A 352 -13.93 2.63 -24.93
CA GLY A 352 -12.78 3.40 -24.44
C GLY A 352 -13.04 4.12 -23.12
N ILE A 353 -14.02 3.66 -22.34
CA ILE A 353 -14.31 4.19 -21.01
C ILE A 353 -13.12 3.92 -20.09
N THR A 354 -12.73 4.93 -19.32
CA THR A 354 -11.65 4.81 -18.34
C THR A 354 -12.19 4.61 -16.92
N PRO A 355 -11.45 3.90 -16.04
CA PRO A 355 -11.80 3.84 -14.61
C PRO A 355 -11.92 5.23 -13.99
N GLU A 356 -11.11 6.19 -14.42
CA GLU A 356 -11.17 7.58 -14.00
C GLU A 356 -12.54 8.22 -14.28
N GLU A 357 -13.05 8.10 -15.51
CA GLU A 357 -14.37 8.64 -15.88
C GLU A 357 -15.52 8.02 -15.08
N VAL A 358 -15.41 6.73 -14.75
CA VAL A 358 -16.40 6.03 -13.92
C VAL A 358 -16.38 6.56 -12.49
N ILE A 359 -15.18 6.69 -11.90
CA ILE A 359 -15.03 7.17 -10.51
C ILE A 359 -15.48 8.63 -10.39
N GLU A 360 -15.10 9.49 -11.34
CA GLU A 360 -15.55 10.88 -11.36
C GLU A 360 -17.08 10.97 -11.47
N GLY A 361 -17.71 10.09 -12.25
CA GLY A 361 -19.18 9.96 -12.29
C GLY A 361 -19.77 9.59 -10.93
N VAL A 362 -19.21 8.58 -10.26
CA VAL A 362 -19.66 8.15 -8.91
C VAL A 362 -19.53 9.28 -7.90
N ILE A 363 -18.42 10.02 -7.91
CA ILE A 363 -18.19 11.16 -7.01
C ILE A 363 -19.15 12.32 -7.32
N GLY A 364 -19.52 12.52 -8.59
CA GLY A 364 -20.45 13.56 -9.01
C GLY A 364 -21.89 13.32 -8.57
N GLU A 365 -22.31 12.04 -8.50
CA GLU A 365 -23.69 11.65 -8.17
C GLU A 365 -23.96 11.45 -6.67
N ILE A 366 -22.91 11.25 -5.85
CA ILE A 366 -22.99 10.96 -4.39
C ILE A 366 -22.38 12.08 -3.54
#